data_AF-A0AAE3DI47-F1
#
_entry.id   AF-A0AAE3DI47-F1
#
_cell.length_a   1.000
_cell.length_b   1.000
_cell.length_c   1.000
_cell.angle_alpha   90.00
_cell.angle_beta   90.00
_cell.angle_gamma   90.00
#
_symmetry.space_group_name_H-M   'P 1'
#
loop_
_entity.id
_entity.type
_entity.pdbx_description
1 polymer ?
#
loop_
_entity_poly.entity_id
_entity_poly.type
_entity_poly.pdbx_seq_one_letter_code
_entity_poly.pdbx_strand_id
1 'polypeptide(L)' 'MESFHSILKREWLNRFKIRDYKQVYRLIFKYLEAFYNTKRIHSHCDYMSPDEFEQVYKRAHIKAELRAG' A
#
# COMPACT_ATOMS: atom_id res chain seq x y z
N MET A 1 -8.44 4.24 13.71
CA MET A 1 -7.66 3.57 12.64
C MET A 1 -8.57 2.62 11.89
N GLU A 2 -8.57 2.64 10.56
CA GLU A 2 -9.23 1.61 9.76
C GLU A 2 -8.28 0.41 9.61
N SER A 3 -8.78 -0.81 9.75
CA SER A 3 -7.95 -2.01 9.53
C SER A 3 -7.70 -2.24 8.04
N PHE A 4 -6.52 -2.76 7.69
CA PHE A 4 -6.20 -3.17 6.32
C PHE A 4 -7.30 -4.06 5.71
N HIS A 5 -7.81 -5.02 6.49
CA HIS A 5 -8.85 -5.94 6.04
C HIS A 5 -10.18 -5.25 5.72
N SER A 6 -10.59 -4.26 6.53
CA SER A 6 -11.82 -3.49 6.29
C SER A 6 -11.70 -2.67 5.00
N ILE A 7 -10.56 -2.03 4.81
CA ILE A 7 -10.22 -1.24 3.62
C ILE A 7 -10.19 -2.12 2.37
N LEU A 8 -9.44 -3.23 2.39
CA LEU A 8 -9.32 -4.17 1.28
C LEU A 8 -10.70 -4.66 0.81
N LYS A 9 -11.60 -4.97 1.75
CA LYS A 9 -12.97 -5.36 1.43
C LYS A 9 -13.76 -4.22 0.78
N ARG A 10 -13.78 -3.05 1.42
CA ARG A 10 -14.55 -1.87 1.00
C ARG A 10 -14.09 -1.33 -0.36
N GLU A 11 -12.79 -1.16 -0.53
CA GLU A 11 -12.20 -0.51 -1.71
C GLU A 11 -12.06 -1.47 -2.88
N TRP A 12 -11.94 -2.78 -2.65
CA TRP A 12 -11.59 -3.75 -3.69
C TRP A 12 -12.47 -4.99 -3.75
N LEU A 13 -12.43 -5.88 -2.74
CA LEU A 13 -13.00 -7.23 -2.87
C LEU A 13 -14.51 -7.24 -3.07
N ASN A 14 -15.24 -6.30 -2.46
CA ASN A 14 -16.70 -6.20 -2.60
C ASN A 14 -17.18 -5.85 -4.02
N ARG A 15 -16.26 -5.49 -4.93
CA ARG A 15 -16.57 -5.22 -6.35
C ARG A 15 -16.64 -6.47 -7.21
N PHE A 16 -16.29 -7.64 -6.66
CA PHE A 16 -16.17 -8.88 -7.41
C PHE A 16 -17.07 -9.97 -6.84
N LYS A 17 -17.70 -10.74 -7.73
CA LYS A 17 -18.23 -12.06 -7.37
C LYS A 17 -17.06 -13.05 -7.35
N ILE A 18 -16.65 -13.45 -6.16
CA ILE A 18 -15.52 -14.34 -5.93
C ILE A 18 -16.00 -15.79 -6.05
N ARG A 19 -15.32 -16.57 -6.88
CA ARG A 19 -15.69 -17.97 -7.17
C ARG A 19 -14.85 -18.99 -6.41
N ASP A 20 -13.57 -18.69 -6.22
CA ASP A 20 -12.61 -19.59 -5.61
C ASP A 20 -11.46 -18.84 -4.92
N TYR A 21 -10.70 -19.56 -4.10
CA TYR A 21 -9.58 -19.01 -3.34
C TYR A 21 -8.44 -18.50 -4.24
N LYS A 22 -8.20 -19.14 -5.39
CA LYS A 22 -7.16 -18.73 -6.36
C LYS A 22 -7.51 -17.39 -7.02
N GLN A 23 -8.80 -17.07 -7.17
CA GLN A 23 -9.27 -15.76 -7.60
C GLN A 23 -9.01 -14.71 -6.51
N VAL A 24 -9.30 -15.02 -5.23
CA VAL A 24 -9.02 -14.11 -4.10
C VAL A 24 -7.55 -13.73 -4.08
N TYR A 25 -6.66 -14.71 -4.15
CA TYR A 25 -5.21 -14.46 -4.13
C TYR A 25 -4.78 -13.50 -5.23
N ARG A 26 -5.27 -13.71 -6.47
CA ARG A 26 -4.99 -12.83 -7.62
C ARG A 26 -5.55 -11.42 -7.42
N LEU A 27 -6.75 -11.30 -6.85
CA LEU A 27 -7.37 -9.99 -6.57
C LEU A 27 -6.59 -9.23 -5.50
N ILE A 28 -6.15 -9.89 -4.44
CA ILE A 28 -5.34 -9.28 -3.36
C ILE A 28 -3.97 -8.85 -3.91
N PHE A 29 -3.29 -9.72 -4.66
CA PHE A 29 -2.02 -9.37 -5.28
C PHE A 29 -2.16 -8.13 -6.18
N LYS A 30 -3.18 -8.11 -7.05
CA LYS A 30 -3.45 -6.96 -7.91
C LYS A 30 -3.76 -5.70 -7.11
N TYR A 31 -4.50 -5.82 -6.01
CA TYR A 31 -4.78 -4.68 -5.14
C TYR A 31 -3.51 -4.11 -4.54
N LEU A 32 -2.62 -4.96 -4.02
CA LEU A 32 -1.37 -4.54 -3.39
C LEU A 32 -0.47 -3.79 -4.39
N GLU A 33 -0.17 -4.43 -5.52
CA GLU A 33 0.81 -3.91 -6.49
C GLU A 33 0.27 -2.74 -7.32
N ALA A 34 -0.98 -2.83 -7.79
CA ALA A 34 -1.50 -1.85 -8.75
C ALA A 34 -2.20 -0.64 -8.11
N PHE A 35 -2.46 -0.69 -6.80
CA PHE A 35 -3.21 0.37 -6.13
C PHE A 35 -2.72 0.67 -4.70
N TYR A 36 -2.69 -0.31 -3.80
CA TYR A 36 -2.43 -0.05 -2.38
C TYR A 36 -1.03 0.54 -2.17
N ASN A 37 0.02 -0.14 -2.63
CA ASN A 37 1.40 0.30 -2.46
C ASN A 37 1.70 1.55 -3.31
N THR A 38 1.16 1.60 -4.53
CA THR A 38 1.57 2.58 -5.56
C THR A 38 0.72 3.85 -5.64
N LYS A 39 -0.52 3.85 -5.13
CA LYS A 39 -1.49 4.95 -5.36
C LYS A 39 -2.34 5.32 -4.16
N ARG A 40 -2.55 4.39 -3.22
CA ARG A 40 -3.50 4.61 -2.13
C ARG A 40 -2.91 5.57 -1.10
N ILE A 41 -3.46 6.77 -1.02
CA ILE A 41 -3.09 7.74 0.00
C ILE A 41 -3.58 7.31 1.38
N HIS A 42 -2.76 7.56 2.40
CA HIS A 42 -3.10 7.27 3.79
C HIS A 42 -2.61 8.39 4.70
N SER A 43 -3.43 8.80 5.67
CA SER A 43 -3.09 9.92 6.57
C SER A 43 -1.87 9.64 7.46
N HIS A 44 -1.57 8.36 7.77
CA HIS A 44 -0.32 8.00 8.46
C HIS A 44 0.92 8.03 7.56
N CYS A 45 0.74 8.10 6.24
CA CYS A 45 1.83 8.22 5.27
C CYS A 45 1.92 9.66 4.75
N ASP A 46 1.54 10.65 5.56
CA ASP A 46 1.51 12.07 5.16
C ASP A 46 0.73 12.33 3.85
N TYR A 47 -0.38 11.59 3.66
CA TYR A 47 -1.19 11.59 2.45
C TYR A 47 -0.47 11.12 1.18
N MET A 48 0.65 10.41 1.33
CA MET A 48 1.35 9.71 0.27
C MET A 48 0.88 8.25 0.17
N SER A 49 1.20 7.61 -0.96
CA SER A 49 1.16 6.15 -1.03
C SER A 49 2.28 5.51 -0.20
N PRO A 50 2.13 4.25 0.24
CA PRO A 50 3.18 3.52 0.94
C PRO A 50 4.54 3.56 0.22
N ASP A 51 4.55 3.38 -1.10
CA ASP A 51 5.80 3.38 -1.88
C ASP A 51 6.46 4.76 -1.89
N GLU A 52 5.67 5.83 -2.06
CA GLU A 52 6.18 7.20 -2.00
C GLU A 52 6.75 7.52 -0.61
N PHE A 53 6.03 7.13 0.44
CA PHE A 53 6.47 7.33 1.82
C PHE A 53 7.79 6.61 2.09
N GLU A 54 7.91 5.35 1.67
CA GLU A 54 9.15 4.57 1.82
C GLU A 54 10.32 5.19 1.03
N GLN A 55 10.07 5.71 -0.17
CA GLN A 55 11.10 6.41 -0.96
C GLN A 55 11.59 7.68 -0.26
N VAL A 56 10.67 8.48 0.28
CA VAL A 56 11.02 9.71 1.03
C VAL A 56 11.86 9.34 2.26
N TYR A 57 11.42 8.33 3.02
CA TYR A 57 12.12 7.83 4.19
C TYR A 57 13.55 7.35 3.83
N LYS A 58 13.69 6.49 2.82
CA LYS A 58 15.00 6.00 2.35
C LYS A 58 15.94 7.13 1.95
N ARG A 59 15.45 8.12 1.19
CA ARG A 59 16.25 9.29 0.78
C ARG A 59 16.72 10.11 1.98
N ALA A 60 15.85 10.32 2.96
CA ALA A 60 16.19 11.05 4.17
C ALA A 60 17.27 10.31 4.99
N HIS A 61 17.13 9.00 5.13
CA HIS A 61 18.10 8.15 5.84
C HIS A 61 19.46 8.10 5.17
N ILE A 62 19.53 7.84 3.86
CA ILE A 62 20.79 7.84 3.09
C ILE A 62 21.50 9.19 3.22
N LYS A 63 20.75 10.30 3.13
CA LYS A 63 21.32 11.65 3.27
C LYS A 63 21.86 11.92 4.67
N ALA A 64 21.25 11.35 5.70
CA ALA A 64 21.74 11.45 7.07
C ALA A 64 23.04 10.66 7.26
N GLU A 65 23.12 9.44 6.72
CA GLU A 65 24.33 8.60 6.77
C GLU A 65 25.50 9.27 6.04
N LEU A 66 25.28 9.82 4.84
CA LEU A 66 26.30 10.53 4.06
C LEU A 66 26.82 11.82 4.74
N ARG A 67 26.05 12.40 5.66
CA ARG A 67 26.45 13.60 6.42
C ARG A 67 27.16 13.28 7.73
N ALA A 68 27.05 12.04 8.19
CA ALA A 68 27.61 11.57 9.44
C ALA A 68 29.00 10.91 9.29
N GLY A 69 29.44 10.66 8.04
CA GLY A 69 30.79 10.21 7.69
C GLY A 69 31.61 11.34 7.09
#